data_AF-A0A2T5MC34-F1
#
_entry.id   AF-A0A2T5MC34-F1
#
_cell.length_a   1.000
_cell.length_b   1.000
_cell.length_c   1.000
_cell.angle_alpha   90.00
_cell.angle_beta   90.00
_cell.angle_gamma   90.00
#
_symmetry.space_group_name_H-M   'P 1'
#
loop_
_entity.id
_entity.type
_entity.pdbx_description
1 polymer ?
#
loop_
_entity_poly.entity_id
_entity_poly.type
_entity_poly.pdbx_seq_one_letter_code
_entity_poly.pdbx_strand_id
1 'polypeptide(L)'
;MKTEWQFRFEAINFHFSKEHKYKGTSEQALDFGNGLIDNFEFEARIEPEKNQECPPGVEQVGDLYITVALGLKEAKPLAYWLAQYMTQQISFQSGQFRINYGLVSCKRIPETEEEAQELGDRLYSVEVHLEEIMPSPAFNSEQFQKNVRKPIDMRLLSQFNDAAAENNPIKKFLGFFRILESLFSGTRQEPLKTAFKSSDKLRRNFIELFPNRNFEEFVNTAVDVRHRCAHLKLEKSFGYAPIDPNVDKEVRPYLLALEELCASCMQDI
;
A
#
# COMPACT_ATOMS: atom_id res chain seq x y z
N MET A 1 -28.57 7.62 10.14
CA MET A 1 -27.55 8.68 10.31
C MET A 1 -26.32 8.31 9.49
N LYS A 2 -25.93 9.15 8.53
CA LYS A 2 -24.80 8.93 7.62
C LYS A 2 -23.76 10.06 7.76
N THR A 3 -22.48 9.71 7.76
CA THR A 3 -21.36 10.67 7.83
C THR A 3 -20.48 10.55 6.59
N GLU A 4 -20.06 11.69 6.02
CA GLU A 4 -19.07 11.78 4.94
C GLU A 4 -17.79 12.40 5.50
N TRP A 5 -16.68 11.69 5.29
CA TRP A 5 -15.34 12.06 5.72
C TRP A 5 -14.50 12.39 4.51
N GLN A 6 -14.03 13.62 4.42
CA GLN A 6 -13.18 14.11 3.35
C GLN A 6 -11.72 14.07 3.79
N PHE A 7 -10.91 13.35 3.03
CA PHE A 7 -9.47 13.20 3.22
C PHE A 7 -8.76 13.76 1.98
N ARG A 8 -7.91 14.78 2.15
CA ARG A 8 -7.13 15.29 1.02
C ARG A 8 -6.07 14.25 0.61
N PHE A 9 -5.92 14.02 -0.69
CA PHE A 9 -4.93 13.09 -1.22
C PHE A 9 -3.92 13.77 -2.15
N GLU A 10 -2.77 13.11 -2.27
CA GLU A 10 -1.71 13.35 -3.23
C GLU A 10 -1.48 12.06 -4.01
N ALA A 11 -1.63 12.13 -5.33
CA ALA A 11 -1.25 11.07 -6.23
C ALA A 11 0.17 11.38 -6.73
N ILE A 12 1.10 10.50 -6.37
CA ILE A 12 2.52 10.56 -6.68
C ILE A 12 2.83 9.25 -7.40
N ASN A 13 3.61 9.31 -8.47
CA ASN A 13 3.63 8.21 -9.42
C ASN A 13 2.22 7.82 -9.90
N PHE A 14 1.27 8.78 -10.05
CA PHE A 14 0.07 8.64 -10.91
C PHE A 14 -0.92 9.83 -10.93
N HIS A 15 -1.88 9.83 -11.87
CA HIS A 15 -3.06 10.72 -11.86
C HIS A 15 -4.35 9.95 -12.23
N PHE A 16 -5.50 10.36 -11.69
CA PHE A 16 -6.83 9.95 -12.13
C PHE A 16 -7.33 10.85 -13.26
N SER A 17 -7.91 10.25 -14.30
CA SER A 17 -8.45 10.98 -15.46
C SER A 17 -9.85 11.56 -15.25
N LYS A 18 -10.55 11.11 -14.20
CA LYS A 18 -11.92 11.51 -13.84
C LYS A 18 -12.22 11.18 -12.38
N GLU A 19 -13.40 11.55 -11.92
CA GLU A 19 -13.96 11.08 -10.65
C GLU A 19 -14.16 9.55 -10.65
N HIS A 20 -13.82 8.90 -9.55
CA HIS A 20 -14.05 7.46 -9.35
C HIS A 20 -14.91 7.20 -8.11
N LYS A 21 -16.02 6.48 -8.27
CA LYS A 21 -16.89 6.02 -7.18
C LYS A 21 -16.75 4.52 -6.96
N TYR A 22 -16.73 4.12 -5.70
CA TYR A 22 -16.68 2.76 -5.22
C TYR A 22 -17.78 2.57 -4.17
N LYS A 23 -18.47 1.43 -4.21
CA LYS A 23 -19.33 1.00 -3.11
C LYS A 23 -18.79 -0.33 -2.60
N GLY A 24 -18.64 -0.46 -1.30
CA GLY A 24 -18.22 -1.68 -0.63
C GLY A 24 -19.26 -2.12 0.39
N THR A 25 -19.47 -3.43 0.48
CA THR A 25 -20.40 -4.06 1.40
C THR A 25 -19.74 -5.29 2.03
N SER A 26 -19.86 -5.46 3.34
CA SER A 26 -19.49 -6.69 4.04
C SER A 26 -20.74 -7.38 4.57
N GLU A 27 -20.94 -8.61 4.12
CA GLU A 27 -21.94 -9.56 4.67
C GLU A 27 -21.39 -10.34 5.88
N GLN A 28 -20.10 -10.15 6.20
CA GLN A 28 -19.47 -10.71 7.39
C GLN A 28 -19.32 -9.62 8.45
N ALA A 29 -19.64 -9.98 9.70
CA ALA A 29 -19.53 -9.07 10.82
C ALA A 29 -18.08 -8.63 11.04
N LEU A 30 -17.85 -7.32 11.01
CA LEU A 30 -16.51 -6.73 11.17
C LEU A 30 -16.34 -6.21 12.60
N ASP A 31 -15.27 -6.64 13.29
CA ASP A 31 -14.87 -6.11 14.58
C ASP A 31 -13.67 -5.17 14.42
N PHE A 32 -13.85 -3.92 14.88
CA PHE A 32 -12.84 -2.87 14.84
C PHE A 32 -12.44 -2.40 16.26
N GLY A 33 -12.68 -3.23 17.28
CA GLY A 33 -12.36 -2.96 18.69
C GLY A 33 -13.42 -2.14 19.44
N ASN A 34 -14.47 -1.69 18.74
CA ASN A 34 -15.60 -0.94 19.30
C ASN A 34 -16.92 -1.74 19.27
N GLY A 35 -16.86 -3.03 18.94
CA GLY A 35 -18.02 -3.90 18.73
C GLY A 35 -18.09 -4.46 17.31
N LEU A 36 -18.93 -5.49 17.14
CA LEU A 36 -19.21 -6.14 15.86
C LEU A 36 -20.21 -5.32 15.04
N ILE A 37 -19.91 -5.15 13.76
CA ILE A 37 -20.78 -4.51 12.77
C ILE A 37 -21.23 -5.57 11.78
N ASP A 38 -22.43 -6.13 11.98
CA ASP A 38 -22.94 -7.30 11.25
C ASP A 38 -23.16 -7.03 9.74
N ASN A 39 -23.61 -5.82 9.40
CA ASN A 39 -23.79 -5.36 8.02
C ASN A 39 -23.06 -4.02 7.86
N PHE A 40 -21.94 -4.02 7.13
CA PHE A 40 -21.16 -2.80 6.89
C PHE A 40 -21.26 -2.38 5.43
N GLU A 41 -21.86 -1.21 5.17
CA GLU A 41 -21.81 -0.56 3.86
C GLU A 41 -21.01 0.74 3.93
N PHE A 42 -20.17 0.97 2.91
CA PHE A 42 -19.51 2.24 2.68
C PHE A 42 -19.52 2.64 1.21
N GLU A 43 -19.46 3.94 0.97
CA GLU A 43 -19.23 4.52 -0.35
C GLU A 43 -17.93 5.32 -0.29
N ALA A 44 -17.05 5.16 -1.27
CA ALA A 44 -15.83 5.95 -1.40
C ALA A 44 -15.83 6.66 -2.76
N ARG A 45 -15.47 7.95 -2.77
CA ARG A 45 -15.46 8.80 -3.97
C ARG A 45 -14.12 9.54 -4.02
N ILE A 46 -13.38 9.35 -5.10
CA ILE A 46 -12.11 10.04 -5.38
C ILE A 46 -12.42 11.14 -6.38
N GLU A 47 -12.26 12.39 -5.96
CA GLU A 47 -12.44 13.59 -6.78
C GLU A 47 -11.08 14.24 -7.04
N PRO A 48 -10.49 14.08 -8.23
CA PRO A 48 -9.30 14.83 -8.59
C PRO A 48 -9.65 16.31 -8.77
N GLU A 49 -8.87 17.20 -8.13
CA GLU A 49 -9.02 18.64 -8.34
C GLU A 49 -8.64 19.00 -9.79
N LYS A 50 -9.43 19.89 -10.39
CA LYS A 50 -9.22 20.35 -11.77
C LYS A 50 -8.53 21.70 -11.75
N ASN A 51 -7.40 21.80 -12.45
CA ASN A 51 -6.63 23.04 -12.64
C ASN A 51 -5.97 23.61 -11.37
N GLN A 52 -5.73 22.80 -10.35
CA GLN A 52 -4.94 23.18 -9.17
C GLN A 52 -3.43 23.12 -9.50
N GLU A 53 -2.64 24.09 -9.06
CA GLU A 53 -1.19 23.91 -8.99
C GLU A 53 -0.90 22.82 -7.94
N CYS A 54 -0.38 21.69 -8.41
CA CYS A 54 -0.04 20.57 -7.54
C CYS A 54 1.32 20.84 -6.87
N PRO A 55 1.54 20.37 -5.62
CA PRO A 55 2.84 20.44 -4.98
C PRO A 55 3.94 19.82 -5.85
N PRO A 56 5.20 20.29 -5.76
CA PRO A 56 6.32 19.61 -6.39
C PRO A 56 6.28 18.12 -6.05
N GLY A 57 6.32 17.26 -7.07
CA GLY A 57 6.28 15.82 -6.87
C GLY A 57 4.93 15.14 -6.81
N VAL A 58 3.84 15.90 -6.82
CA VAL A 58 2.48 15.38 -6.85
C VAL A 58 1.93 15.62 -8.26
N GLU A 59 1.57 14.56 -8.99
CA GLU A 59 0.94 14.70 -10.31
C GLU A 59 -0.48 15.25 -10.20
N GLN A 60 -1.16 14.94 -9.09
CA GLN A 60 -2.53 15.35 -8.87
C GLN A 60 -2.89 15.37 -7.38
N VAL A 61 -3.46 16.48 -6.93
CA VAL A 61 -4.18 16.56 -5.65
C VAL A 61 -5.68 16.34 -5.85
N GLY A 62 -6.36 15.98 -4.78
CA GLY A 62 -7.81 15.85 -4.78
C GLY A 62 -8.35 15.44 -3.42
N ASP A 63 -9.61 15.06 -3.39
CA ASP A 63 -10.32 14.63 -2.19
C ASP A 63 -10.80 13.19 -2.30
N LEU A 64 -10.50 12.38 -1.29
CA LEU A 64 -11.13 11.09 -1.04
C LEU A 64 -12.24 11.31 -0.02
N TYR A 65 -13.49 11.19 -0.47
CA TYR A 65 -14.66 11.13 0.39
C TYR A 65 -14.95 9.68 0.77
N ILE A 66 -15.17 9.42 2.05
CA ILE A 66 -15.62 8.13 2.58
C ILE A 66 -16.91 8.34 3.36
N THR A 67 -17.96 7.70 2.90
CA THR A 67 -19.30 7.82 3.45
C THR A 67 -19.71 6.52 4.12
N VAL A 68 -20.06 6.59 5.40
CA VAL A 68 -20.46 5.44 6.23
C VAL A 68 -21.77 5.74 6.96
N ALA A 69 -22.66 4.75 7.02
CA ALA A 69 -24.00 4.86 7.61
C ALA A 69 -23.99 4.71 9.16
N LEU A 70 -23.09 5.44 9.82
CA LEU A 70 -22.81 5.34 11.26
C LEU A 70 -22.64 6.71 11.92
N GLY A 71 -22.80 6.75 13.25
CA GLY A 71 -22.62 7.96 14.04
C GLY A 71 -21.16 8.40 14.12
N LEU A 72 -20.91 9.69 14.36
CA LEU A 72 -19.56 10.31 14.31
C LEU A 72 -18.48 9.52 15.08
N LYS A 73 -18.81 9.00 16.27
CA LYS A 73 -17.87 8.26 17.13
C LYS A 73 -17.53 6.87 16.59
N GLU A 74 -18.52 6.16 16.04
CA GLU A 74 -18.31 4.84 15.42
C GLU A 74 -17.63 5.00 14.05
N ALA A 75 -18.05 6.00 13.27
CA ALA A 75 -17.60 6.25 11.91
C ALA A 75 -16.14 6.70 11.82
N LYS A 76 -15.61 7.50 12.77
CA LYS A 76 -14.24 8.03 12.70
C LYS A 76 -13.16 6.94 12.51
N PRO A 77 -13.03 5.92 13.37
CA PRO A 77 -12.00 4.88 13.18
C PRO A 77 -12.20 4.11 11.87
N LEU A 78 -13.45 3.86 11.45
CA LEU A 78 -13.78 3.15 10.22
C LEU A 78 -13.40 3.94 8.97
N ALA A 79 -13.68 5.25 8.96
CA ALA A 79 -13.31 6.13 7.85
C ALA A 79 -11.80 6.24 7.70
N TYR A 80 -11.04 6.36 8.80
CA TYR A 80 -9.57 6.36 8.75
C TYR A 80 -9.01 5.00 8.32
N TRP A 81 -9.58 3.89 8.77
CA TRP A 81 -9.19 2.55 8.33
C TRP A 81 -9.47 2.32 6.84
N LEU A 82 -10.65 2.74 6.35
CA LEU A 82 -10.99 2.69 4.93
C LEU A 82 -10.09 3.60 4.09
N ALA A 83 -9.75 4.80 4.58
CA ALA A 83 -8.81 5.71 3.94
C ALA A 83 -7.43 5.03 3.80
N GLN A 84 -6.93 4.41 4.88
CA GLN A 84 -5.67 3.68 4.85
C GLN A 84 -5.73 2.45 3.93
N TYR A 85 -6.82 1.68 3.97
CA TYR A 85 -7.03 0.52 3.10
C TYR A 85 -6.99 0.92 1.62
N MET A 86 -7.78 1.93 1.23
CA MET A 86 -7.78 2.50 -0.12
C MET A 86 -6.38 2.97 -0.51
N THR A 87 -5.66 3.68 0.37
CA THR A 87 -4.30 4.15 0.14
C THR A 87 -3.34 3.02 -0.21
N GLN A 88 -3.36 1.94 0.56
CA GLN A 88 -2.46 0.80 0.35
C GLN A 88 -2.79 0.04 -0.95
N GLN A 89 -4.07 -0.14 -1.27
CA GLN A 89 -4.53 -0.80 -2.50
C GLN A 89 -4.21 0.00 -3.76
N ILE A 90 -4.51 1.31 -3.75
CA ILE A 90 -4.25 2.22 -4.88
C ILE A 90 -2.73 2.33 -5.12
N SER A 91 -1.93 2.47 -4.06
CA SER A 91 -0.47 2.55 -4.17
C SER A 91 0.11 1.27 -4.79
N PHE A 92 -0.18 0.10 -4.23
CA PHE A 92 0.35 -1.18 -4.68
C PHE A 92 0.14 -1.47 -6.18
N GLN A 93 -0.91 -0.90 -6.77
CA GLN A 93 -1.35 -1.22 -8.12
C GLN A 93 -1.01 -0.14 -9.16
N SER A 94 -0.53 1.03 -8.74
CA SER A 94 -0.30 2.15 -9.66
C SER A 94 0.73 3.20 -9.23
N GLY A 95 1.22 3.23 -7.98
CA GLY A 95 2.28 4.16 -7.57
C GLY A 95 2.27 4.49 -6.07
N GLN A 96 2.29 5.77 -5.70
CA GLN A 96 2.19 6.24 -4.31
C GLN A 96 0.96 7.13 -4.14
N PHE A 97 -0.14 6.56 -3.65
CA PHE A 97 -1.22 7.36 -3.08
C PHE A 97 -0.79 7.78 -1.68
N ARG A 98 -0.92 9.05 -1.34
CA ARG A 98 -0.78 9.53 0.03
C ARG A 98 -2.05 10.24 0.43
N ILE A 99 -2.57 9.90 1.59
CA ILE A 99 -3.62 10.69 2.24
C ILE A 99 -2.96 11.62 3.24
N ASN A 100 -3.25 12.91 3.09
CA ASN A 100 -2.92 13.91 4.07
C ASN A 100 -3.98 13.87 5.19
N TYR A 101 -3.67 13.12 6.25
CA TYR A 101 -4.49 13.07 7.47
C TYR A 101 -4.42 14.36 8.32
N GLY A 102 -3.63 15.35 7.90
CA GLY A 102 -3.57 16.66 8.52
C GLY A 102 -4.94 17.35 8.46
N LEU A 103 -5.54 17.47 7.28
CA LEU A 103 -6.87 18.07 7.12
C LEU A 103 -7.93 17.02 6.75
N VAL A 104 -8.67 16.59 7.76
CA VAL A 104 -9.84 15.71 7.61
C VAL A 104 -11.09 16.43 8.09
N SER A 105 -12.01 16.71 7.16
CA SER A 105 -13.33 17.28 7.45
C SER A 105 -14.40 16.19 7.50
N CYS A 106 -15.34 16.33 8.44
CA CYS A 106 -16.53 15.48 8.52
C CYS A 106 -17.79 16.32 8.34
N LYS A 107 -18.72 15.83 7.51
CA LYS A 107 -20.08 16.35 7.36
C LYS A 107 -21.10 15.26 7.69
N ARG A 108 -22.22 15.64 8.33
CA ARG A 108 -23.41 14.78 8.43
C ARG A 108 -24.19 14.92 7.13
N ILE A 109 -24.53 13.80 6.49
CA ILE A 109 -25.47 13.82 5.37
C ILE A 109 -26.89 13.78 5.95
N PRO A 110 -27.76 14.75 5.64
CA PRO A 110 -29.17 14.69 6.04
C PRO A 110 -29.89 13.56 5.29
N GLU A 111 -30.78 12.87 5.99
CA GLU A 111 -31.58 11.75 5.46
C GLU A 111 -32.99 12.19 5.03
N THR A 112 -33.41 13.42 5.35
CA THR A 112 -34.66 14.05 4.90
C THR A 112 -34.49 15.52 4.49
N GLU A 113 -35.42 16.07 3.69
CA GLU A 113 -35.41 17.50 3.30
C GLU A 113 -35.59 18.45 4.50
N GLU A 114 -36.31 18.03 5.53
CA GLU A 114 -36.51 18.79 6.77
C GLU A 114 -35.20 18.87 7.58
N GLU A 115 -34.46 17.77 7.69
CA GLU A 115 -33.16 17.72 8.36
C GLU A 115 -32.09 18.55 7.61
N ALA A 116 -32.19 18.62 6.28
CA ALA A 116 -31.31 19.44 5.44
C ALA A 116 -31.49 20.95 5.70
N GLN A 117 -32.70 21.41 6.04
CA GLN A 117 -32.98 22.80 6.38
C GLN A 117 -32.46 23.19 7.78
N GLU A 118 -32.41 22.25 8.74
CA GLU A 118 -31.90 22.51 10.09
C GLU A 118 -30.35 22.50 10.19
N LEU A 119 -29.67 21.61 9.44
CA LEU A 119 -28.22 21.41 9.58
C LEU A 119 -27.38 22.53 8.93
N GLY A 120 -27.73 22.93 7.70
CA GLY A 120 -26.92 23.84 6.89
C GLY A 120 -25.51 23.31 6.57
N ASP A 121 -24.67 24.14 5.96
CA ASP A 121 -23.34 23.74 5.44
C ASP A 121 -22.24 23.70 6.54
N ARG A 122 -22.58 23.21 7.74
CA ARG A 122 -21.74 23.29 8.94
C ARG A 122 -20.77 22.12 9.06
N LEU A 123 -19.47 22.40 8.90
CA LEU A 123 -18.36 21.48 9.15
C LEU A 123 -18.25 21.11 10.64
N TYR A 124 -18.04 19.83 10.95
CA TYR A 124 -17.99 19.34 12.34
C TYR A 124 -16.59 19.36 12.98
N SER A 125 -15.50 19.32 12.19
CA SER A 125 -14.11 19.36 12.67
C SER A 125 -13.11 19.63 11.53
N VAL A 126 -11.94 20.20 11.84
CA VAL A 126 -10.79 20.42 10.93
C VAL A 126 -9.47 20.37 11.75
N GLU A 127 -8.40 19.78 11.19
CA GLU A 127 -6.99 19.86 11.66
C GLU A 127 -6.07 20.25 10.47
N VAL A 128 -4.76 20.52 10.65
CA VAL A 128 -3.82 20.96 9.58
C VAL A 128 -2.35 20.57 9.87
N HIS A 129 -1.59 20.01 8.90
CA HIS A 129 -0.10 19.98 8.83
C HIS A 129 0.43 19.80 7.37
N LEU A 130 1.72 20.08 7.09
CA LEU A 130 2.34 20.28 5.74
C LEU A 130 3.79 19.73 5.62
N GLU A 131 4.21 19.21 4.45
CA GLU A 131 5.62 19.14 3.93
C GLU A 131 5.73 18.67 2.44
N GLU A 132 6.92 18.69 1.80
CA GLU A 132 7.16 18.82 0.32
C GLU A 132 7.81 17.57 -0.41
N ILE A 133 7.70 17.41 -1.76
CA ILE A 133 7.87 16.13 -2.51
C ILE A 133 8.61 16.28 -3.91
N MET A 134 8.89 15.17 -4.66
CA MET A 134 9.43 15.08 -6.06
C MET A 134 8.78 13.92 -6.93
N PRO A 135 8.82 13.90 -8.31
CA PRO A 135 7.68 13.47 -9.23
C PRO A 135 7.77 12.19 -10.14
N SER A 136 6.64 11.90 -10.85
CA SER A 136 6.28 11.05 -12.06
C SER A 136 5.81 9.60 -11.79
N PRO A 137 4.94 8.83 -12.56
CA PRO A 137 3.87 9.07 -13.61
C PRO A 137 2.50 8.22 -13.51
N ALA A 138 1.45 8.44 -14.36
CA ALA A 138 -0.01 7.99 -14.39
C ALA A 138 -0.63 6.62 -13.84
N PHE A 139 -1.97 6.60 -13.53
CA PHE A 139 -2.77 5.52 -12.82
C PHE A 139 -3.45 4.48 -13.74
N ASN A 140 -3.69 3.25 -13.28
CA ASN A 140 -4.44 2.22 -14.03
C ASN A 140 -5.67 1.63 -13.28
N SER A 141 -6.86 2.19 -13.55
CA SER A 141 -8.11 1.79 -12.90
C SER A 141 -8.66 0.42 -13.29
N GLU A 142 -8.33 -0.12 -14.47
CA GLU A 142 -8.83 -1.44 -14.90
C GLU A 142 -8.09 -2.57 -14.20
N GLN A 143 -6.80 -2.38 -13.93
CA GLN A 143 -5.99 -3.31 -13.15
C GLN A 143 -6.43 -3.29 -11.68
N PHE A 144 -6.86 -2.14 -11.17
CA PHE A 144 -7.40 -2.01 -9.81
C PHE A 144 -8.64 -2.88 -9.58
N GLN A 145 -9.65 -2.76 -10.45
CA GLN A 145 -10.90 -3.52 -10.30
C GLN A 145 -10.72 -5.05 -10.43
N LYS A 146 -9.69 -5.52 -11.15
CA LYS A 146 -9.37 -6.96 -11.26
C LYS A 146 -8.76 -7.53 -9.97
N ASN A 147 -8.00 -6.72 -9.23
CA ASN A 147 -7.22 -7.20 -8.08
C ASN A 147 -7.94 -7.03 -6.73
N VAL A 148 -8.86 -6.07 -6.58
CA VAL A 148 -9.62 -5.80 -5.35
C VAL A 148 -10.40 -7.01 -4.78
N ARG A 149 -10.72 -8.01 -5.61
CA ARG A 149 -11.47 -9.21 -5.18
C ARG A 149 -10.62 -10.30 -4.52
N LYS A 150 -9.29 -10.18 -4.49
CA LYS A 150 -8.41 -11.17 -3.87
C LYS A 150 -8.09 -10.78 -2.41
N PRO A 151 -8.13 -11.72 -1.44
CA PRO A 151 -7.80 -11.44 -0.05
C PRO A 151 -6.28 -11.23 0.12
N ILE A 152 -5.84 -9.98 0.21
CA ILE A 152 -4.43 -9.61 0.39
C ILE A 152 -4.14 -9.37 1.88
N ASP A 153 -3.07 -9.96 2.42
CA ASP A 153 -2.58 -9.64 3.78
C ASP A 153 -2.10 -8.18 3.84
N MET A 154 -2.90 -7.32 4.47
CA MET A 154 -2.62 -5.89 4.64
C MET A 154 -1.29 -5.59 5.33
N ARG A 155 -0.79 -6.50 6.17
CA ARG A 155 0.54 -6.38 6.79
C ARG A 155 1.64 -6.55 5.75
N LEU A 156 1.51 -7.50 4.82
CA LEU A 156 2.46 -7.66 3.71
C LEU A 156 2.36 -6.52 2.70
N LEU A 157 1.15 -6.02 2.47
CA LEU A 157 0.90 -4.86 1.60
C LEU A 157 1.62 -3.60 2.11
N SER A 158 1.51 -3.30 3.41
CA SER A 158 2.27 -2.22 4.04
C SER A 158 3.77 -2.43 3.89
N GLN A 159 4.27 -3.64 4.20
CA GLN A 159 5.70 -3.94 4.08
C GLN A 159 6.23 -3.81 2.65
N PHE A 160 5.41 -4.10 1.64
CA PHE A 160 5.76 -3.92 0.23
C PHE A 160 5.90 -2.44 -0.11
N ASN A 161 4.91 -1.62 0.24
CA ASN A 161 4.91 -0.18 -0.02
C ASN A 161 6.05 0.54 0.74
N ASP A 162 6.30 0.16 1.99
CA ASP A 162 7.43 0.66 2.80
C ASP A 162 8.78 0.34 2.14
N ALA A 163 8.94 -0.88 1.61
CA ALA A 163 10.15 -1.30 0.90
C ALA A 163 10.29 -0.59 -0.45
N ALA A 164 9.21 -0.42 -1.20
CA ALA A 164 9.20 0.25 -2.50
C ALA A 164 9.63 1.72 -2.40
N ALA A 165 9.22 2.41 -1.33
CA ALA A 165 9.54 3.82 -1.06
C ALA A 165 10.96 4.08 -0.50
N GLU A 166 11.71 3.04 -0.13
CA GLU A 166 13.03 3.19 0.51
C GLU A 166 14.13 3.46 -0.53
N ASN A 167 14.85 4.58 -0.34
CA ASN A 167 15.91 5.03 -1.24
C ASN A 167 17.23 4.25 -1.05
N ASN A 168 17.46 3.67 0.13
CA ASN A 168 18.66 2.89 0.40
C ASN A 168 18.52 1.46 -0.20
N PRO A 169 19.37 1.05 -1.16
CA PRO A 169 19.25 -0.25 -1.84
C PRO A 169 19.42 -1.45 -0.90
N ILE A 170 20.21 -1.35 0.17
CA ILE A 170 20.36 -2.43 1.17
C ILE A 170 19.04 -2.61 1.93
N LYS A 171 18.43 -1.52 2.38
CA LYS A 171 17.16 -1.56 3.10
C LYS A 171 15.99 -1.97 2.18
N LYS A 172 15.91 -1.45 0.95
CA LYS A 172 14.90 -1.85 -0.06
C LYS A 172 15.01 -3.35 -0.36
N PHE A 173 16.23 -3.88 -0.54
CA PHE A 173 16.48 -5.32 -0.68
C PHE A 173 15.96 -6.12 0.53
N LEU A 174 16.35 -5.73 1.75
CA LEU A 174 15.92 -6.41 2.98
C LEU A 174 14.40 -6.34 3.19
N GLY A 175 13.77 -5.22 2.81
CA GLY A 175 12.33 -5.01 2.88
C GLY A 175 11.57 -6.02 2.03
N PHE A 176 11.89 -6.13 0.74
CA PHE A 176 11.29 -7.14 -0.14
C PHE A 176 11.64 -8.56 0.30
N PHE A 177 12.88 -8.82 0.71
CA PHE A 177 13.28 -10.16 1.14
C PHE A 177 12.47 -10.64 2.35
N ARG A 178 12.17 -9.76 3.32
CA ARG A 178 11.34 -10.06 4.50
C ARG A 178 9.89 -10.46 4.14
N ILE A 179 9.37 -9.99 3.01
CA ILE A 179 8.04 -10.38 2.50
C ILE A 179 8.09 -11.83 2.01
N LEU A 180 9.12 -12.21 1.24
CA LEU A 180 9.33 -13.60 0.82
C LEU A 180 9.58 -14.53 2.01
N GLU A 181 10.34 -14.09 3.02
CA GLU A 181 10.48 -14.83 4.30
C GLU A 181 9.10 -15.05 4.93
N SER A 182 8.32 -13.98 5.12
CA SER A 182 6.97 -14.05 5.71
C SER A 182 6.01 -14.97 4.96
N LEU A 183 6.13 -15.06 3.63
CA LEU A 183 5.29 -15.91 2.78
C LEU A 183 5.73 -17.37 2.74
N PHE A 184 7.04 -17.65 2.80
CA PHE A 184 7.59 -18.95 2.40
C PHE A 184 8.50 -19.65 3.43
N SER A 185 9.01 -18.97 4.47
CA SER A 185 9.77 -19.67 5.53
C SER A 185 8.87 -20.26 6.63
N GLY A 186 7.68 -19.66 6.83
CA GLY A 186 6.74 -20.07 7.88
C GLY A 186 7.36 -20.06 9.29
N THR A 187 6.83 -20.90 10.18
CA THR A 187 7.32 -21.09 11.56
C THR A 187 8.39 -22.19 11.71
N ARG A 188 8.91 -22.73 10.60
CA ARG A 188 9.82 -23.88 10.62
C ARG A 188 11.28 -23.48 10.78
N GLN A 189 12.06 -24.31 11.47
CA GLN A 189 13.52 -24.16 11.62
C GLN A 189 14.31 -24.62 10.37
N GLU A 190 13.70 -24.60 9.19
CA GLU A 190 14.36 -25.01 7.94
C GLU A 190 15.22 -23.87 7.39
N PRO A 191 16.43 -24.13 6.83
CA PRO A 191 17.25 -23.09 6.24
C PRO A 191 16.54 -22.36 5.09
N LEU A 192 16.64 -21.03 5.03
CA LEU A 192 15.94 -20.18 4.05
C LEU A 192 16.11 -20.64 2.59
N LYS A 193 17.33 -21.06 2.20
CA LYS A 193 17.58 -21.62 0.86
C LYS A 193 16.68 -22.83 0.59
N THR A 194 16.57 -23.76 1.54
CA THR A 194 15.74 -24.97 1.43
C THR A 194 14.27 -24.62 1.34
N ALA A 195 13.77 -23.76 2.25
CA ALA A 195 12.36 -23.35 2.29
C ALA A 195 11.90 -22.63 1.01
N PHE A 196 12.76 -21.78 0.44
CA PHE A 196 12.44 -21.10 -0.82
C PHE A 196 12.50 -22.06 -2.03
N LYS A 197 13.45 -23.01 -2.05
CA LYS A 197 13.57 -24.02 -3.12
C LYS A 197 12.42 -25.03 -3.13
N SER A 198 11.86 -25.36 -1.97
CA SER A 198 10.70 -26.26 -1.84
C SER A 198 9.35 -25.58 -2.11
N SER A 199 9.31 -24.26 -2.28
CA SER A 199 8.08 -23.54 -2.60
C SER A 199 7.76 -23.60 -4.10
N ASP A 200 6.84 -24.51 -4.46
CA ASP A 200 6.32 -24.62 -5.84
C ASP A 200 5.64 -23.33 -6.33
N LYS A 201 5.03 -22.55 -5.41
CA LYS A 201 4.47 -21.23 -5.73
C LYS A 201 5.57 -20.23 -6.10
N LEU A 202 6.59 -20.09 -5.26
CA LEU A 202 7.72 -19.18 -5.52
C LEU A 202 8.46 -19.56 -6.82
N ARG A 203 8.64 -20.87 -7.07
CA ARG A 203 9.24 -21.40 -8.30
C ARG A 203 8.42 -21.06 -9.55
N ARG A 204 7.10 -21.26 -9.50
CA ARG A 204 6.19 -20.99 -10.62
C ARG A 204 6.22 -19.51 -11.00
N ASN A 205 5.99 -18.63 -10.03
CA ASN A 205 5.93 -17.19 -10.24
C ASN A 205 7.30 -16.64 -10.72
N PHE A 206 8.42 -17.21 -10.24
CA PHE A 206 9.75 -16.88 -10.77
C PHE A 206 9.94 -17.31 -12.23
N ILE A 207 9.50 -18.52 -12.61
CA ILE A 207 9.63 -19.01 -13.99
C ILE A 207 8.75 -18.20 -14.96
N GLU A 208 7.57 -17.76 -14.51
CA GLU A 208 6.69 -16.90 -15.30
C GLU A 208 7.31 -15.52 -15.57
N LEU A 209 7.87 -14.87 -14.55
CA LEU A 209 8.54 -13.58 -14.67
C LEU A 209 9.91 -13.67 -15.38
N PHE A 210 10.66 -14.75 -15.15
CA PHE A 210 12.06 -14.89 -15.56
C PHE A 210 12.35 -16.24 -16.24
N PRO A 211 11.68 -16.58 -17.36
CA PRO A 211 11.72 -17.92 -17.96
C PRO A 211 13.11 -18.40 -18.39
N ASN A 212 14.03 -17.47 -18.64
CA ASN A 212 15.42 -17.76 -19.04
C ASN A 212 16.42 -17.74 -17.87
N ARG A 213 15.98 -17.60 -16.61
CA ARG A 213 16.86 -17.53 -15.43
C ARG A 213 16.79 -18.82 -14.59
N ASN A 214 17.89 -19.16 -13.93
CA ASN A 214 17.97 -20.30 -13.04
C ASN A 214 17.42 -19.94 -11.64
N PHE A 215 16.27 -20.51 -11.27
CA PHE A 215 15.65 -20.32 -9.96
C PHE A 215 16.53 -20.77 -8.79
N GLU A 216 17.22 -21.90 -8.92
CA GLU A 216 18.07 -22.45 -7.87
C GLU A 216 19.26 -21.56 -7.54
N GLU A 217 19.83 -20.95 -8.58
CA GLU A 217 20.91 -19.98 -8.51
C GLU A 217 20.43 -18.64 -7.95
N PHE A 218 19.27 -18.14 -8.42
CA PHE A 218 18.66 -16.94 -7.89
C PHE A 218 18.39 -17.04 -6.38
N VAL A 219 17.76 -18.13 -5.91
CA VAL A 219 17.49 -18.33 -4.48
C VAL A 219 18.79 -18.41 -3.68
N ASN A 220 19.82 -19.11 -4.20
CA ASN A 220 21.12 -19.18 -3.54
C ASN A 220 21.72 -17.77 -3.35
N THR A 221 21.85 -17.02 -4.45
CA THR A 221 22.49 -15.70 -4.44
C THR A 221 21.67 -14.67 -3.69
N ALA A 222 20.35 -14.66 -3.82
CA ALA A 222 19.49 -13.74 -3.07
C ALA A 222 19.60 -13.96 -1.55
N VAL A 223 19.64 -15.22 -1.08
CA VAL A 223 19.87 -15.52 0.35
C VAL A 223 21.28 -15.09 0.78
N ASP A 224 22.31 -15.25 -0.04
CA ASP A 224 23.68 -14.86 0.32
C ASP A 224 23.89 -13.33 0.29
N VAL A 225 23.21 -12.62 -0.61
CA VAL A 225 23.10 -11.16 -0.60
C VAL A 225 22.33 -10.69 0.65
N ARG A 226 21.23 -11.35 1.04
CA ARG A 226 20.48 -11.04 2.27
C ARG A 226 21.36 -11.13 3.51
N HIS A 227 22.14 -12.21 3.65
CA HIS A 227 23.06 -12.35 4.79
C HIS A 227 24.08 -11.21 4.84
N ARG A 228 24.65 -10.82 3.70
CA ARG A 228 25.60 -9.70 3.61
C ARG A 228 24.95 -8.34 3.89
N CYS A 229 23.71 -8.12 3.43
CA CYS A 229 22.92 -6.93 3.77
C CYS A 229 22.58 -6.84 5.26
N ALA A 230 22.37 -7.98 5.94
CA ALA A 230 22.01 -8.03 7.36
C ALA A 230 23.20 -7.84 8.33
N HIS A 231 24.45 -7.77 7.83
CA HIS A 231 25.64 -7.70 8.66
C HIS A 231 26.48 -6.45 8.39
N LEU A 232 26.23 -5.37 9.15
CA LEU A 232 27.12 -4.21 9.20
C LEU A 232 28.32 -4.49 10.12
N LYS A 233 29.40 -5.09 9.58
CA LYS A 233 30.66 -5.32 10.32
C LYS A 233 31.92 -4.96 9.53
N LEU A 234 32.30 -3.68 9.63
CA LEU A 234 33.54 -3.11 9.09
C LEU A 234 34.81 -3.90 9.46
N GLU A 235 34.84 -4.52 10.64
CA GLU A 235 36.04 -5.20 11.16
C GLU A 235 36.30 -6.61 10.60
N LYS A 236 35.33 -7.23 9.90
CA LYS A 236 35.43 -8.64 9.45
C LYS A 236 35.35 -8.85 7.94
N SER A 237 35.42 -7.77 7.15
CA SER A 237 35.30 -7.84 5.67
C SER A 237 34.06 -8.60 5.20
N PHE A 238 32.94 -8.49 5.93
CA PHE A 238 31.72 -9.24 5.64
C PHE A 238 30.47 -8.37 5.81
N GLY A 239 29.73 -8.24 4.71
CA GLY A 239 28.53 -7.42 4.60
C GLY A 239 28.80 -5.99 4.15
N TYR A 240 27.73 -5.27 3.79
CA TYR A 240 27.82 -4.01 3.06
C TYR A 240 27.66 -2.78 3.95
N ALA A 241 28.54 -1.79 3.75
CA ALA A 241 28.26 -0.41 4.18
C ALA A 241 27.32 0.28 3.16
N PRO A 242 26.51 1.29 3.55
CA PRO A 242 25.62 2.00 2.62
C PRO A 242 26.32 2.70 1.44
N ILE A 243 27.63 2.95 1.56
CA ILE A 243 28.50 3.58 0.55
C ILE A 243 29.44 2.58 -0.15
N ASP A 244 29.27 1.28 0.09
CA ASP A 244 30.12 0.24 -0.50
C ASP A 244 29.81 0.07 -2.00
N PRO A 245 30.79 0.24 -2.91
CA PRO A 245 30.56 0.11 -4.36
C PRO A 245 30.17 -1.31 -4.80
N ASN A 246 30.29 -2.31 -3.93
CA ASN A 246 29.77 -3.66 -4.20
C ASN A 246 28.23 -3.74 -4.08
N VAL A 247 27.58 -2.78 -3.40
CA VAL A 247 26.11 -2.69 -3.36
C VAL A 247 25.51 -2.52 -4.76
N ASP A 248 26.15 -1.70 -5.60
CA ASP A 248 25.72 -1.48 -6.98
C ASP A 248 25.92 -2.72 -7.88
N LYS A 249 26.88 -3.59 -7.52
CA LYS A 249 27.21 -4.82 -8.27
C LYS A 249 26.45 -6.06 -7.79
N GLU A 250 26.15 -6.14 -6.50
CA GLU A 250 25.67 -7.37 -5.85
C GLU A 250 24.29 -7.24 -5.21
N VAL A 251 23.79 -6.02 -4.98
CA VAL A 251 22.46 -5.78 -4.40
C VAL A 251 21.50 -5.23 -5.46
N ARG A 252 21.87 -4.13 -6.13
CA ARG A 252 20.99 -3.46 -7.12
C ARG A 252 20.47 -4.37 -8.24
N PRO A 253 21.27 -5.29 -8.85
CA PRO A 253 20.79 -6.13 -9.95
C PRO A 253 19.63 -7.07 -9.58
N TYR A 254 19.40 -7.30 -8.29
CA TYR A 254 18.35 -8.17 -7.76
C TYR A 254 17.11 -7.41 -7.28
N LEU A 255 17.15 -6.07 -7.15
CA LEU A 255 16.05 -5.29 -6.59
C LEU A 255 14.76 -5.43 -7.40
N LEU A 256 14.82 -5.16 -8.72
CA LEU A 256 13.66 -5.29 -9.60
C LEU A 256 13.09 -6.71 -9.59
N ALA A 257 13.97 -7.72 -9.64
CA ALA A 257 13.55 -9.12 -9.63
C ALA A 257 12.90 -9.55 -8.31
N LEU A 258 13.30 -8.97 -7.17
CA LEU A 258 12.64 -9.18 -5.88
C LEU A 258 11.31 -8.41 -5.78
N GLU A 259 11.24 -7.18 -6.29
CA GLU A 259 10.04 -6.34 -6.32
C GLU A 259 8.93 -7.01 -7.13
N GLU A 260 9.22 -7.44 -8.37
CA GLU A 260 8.30 -8.15 -9.26
C GLU A 260 7.86 -9.51 -8.66
N LEU A 261 8.79 -10.28 -8.09
CA LEU A 261 8.50 -11.58 -7.50
C LEU A 261 7.63 -11.47 -6.23
N CYS A 262 7.88 -10.47 -5.38
CA CYS A 262 7.02 -10.15 -4.24
C CYS A 262 5.61 -9.77 -4.69
N ALA A 263 5.49 -8.85 -5.65
CA ALA A 263 4.20 -8.38 -6.16
C ALA A 263 3.37 -9.55 -6.75
N SER A 264 4.00 -10.40 -7.57
CA SER A 264 3.38 -11.61 -8.12
C SER A 264 2.95 -12.58 -7.01
N CYS A 265 3.84 -12.90 -6.06
CA CYS A 265 3.52 -13.84 -4.98
C CYS A 265 2.38 -13.36 -4.06
N MET A 266 2.25 -12.04 -3.87
CA MET A 266 1.17 -11.40 -3.11
C MET A 266 -0.15 -11.31 -3.90
N GLN A 267 -0.10 -11.25 -5.22
CA GLN A 267 -1.30 -11.26 -6.08
C GLN A 267 -1.91 -12.66 -6.24
N ASP A 268 -1.20 -13.74 -5.89
CA ASP A 268 -1.69 -15.13 -5.96
C ASP A 268 -2.06 -15.72 -4.57
N ILE A 269 -2.55 -14.88 -3.66
CA ILE A 269 -3.14 -15.30 -2.37
C ILE A 269 -4.64 -15.55 -2.56
#